data_AF-A0AAX3QY97-F1
#
_entry.id   AF-A0AAX3QY97-F1
#
_cell.length_a   1.000
_cell.length_b   1.000
_cell.length_c   1.000
_cell.angle_alpha   90.00
_cell.angle_beta   90.00
_cell.angle_gamma   90.00
#
_symmetry.space_group_name_H-M   'P 1'
#
loop_
_entity.id
_entity.type
_entity.pdbx_description
1 polymer ?
#
loop_
_entity_poly.entity_id
_entity_poly.type
_entity_poly.pdbx_seq_one_letter_code
_entity_poly.pdbx_strand_id
1 'polypeptide(L)'
;MKLNVSNELKSRLMHAAENGSVIAKDILLEVKKNVPVEEIIRGTYNCFSTKRKRTEAGTFKKIRIVFTACSKDLAHPSFPDRNNPQAPWFPENRTVLEPSTFVELFKNLPKYSPYEINYFCSALSLDSKVTVRLHESMNDFMEAYLESNYSPIADSDTSSLHSSCMRYEDKARNAADFYTNFAGAKILVARDESNNILGRAVVWNEVILWKSINTPIAASLLDRIYSSHAFVAELIRKQAQEAGILLRRRYNDYTHTTDFTVLNPIEGQEWAVGDNIQVSLTVKVPACRWHKKGVPYLDTFYSLHLTEGNLELRNTEGDTSIASCRSTEGCANRRKYVCPKCGKIHPFPDMAFCKNCQDMFYISTVFGKVLKGTSVEYKGKKYPSFLFKKGRPVPEFRRYLQIEKLFIS
;
A
#
# COMPACT_ATOMS: atom_id res chain seq x y z
N MET A 1 -37.72 -9.46 -28.96
CA MET A 1 -37.83 -8.23 -28.13
C MET A 1 -36.47 -7.53 -28.05
N LYS A 2 -36.35 -6.23 -27.68
CA LYS A 2 -35.00 -5.62 -27.49
C LYS A 2 -34.54 -5.77 -26.04
N LEU A 3 -33.23 -5.94 -25.86
CA LEU A 3 -32.59 -5.93 -24.56
C LEU A 3 -32.64 -4.52 -23.96
N ASN A 4 -33.14 -4.39 -22.74
CA ASN A 4 -33.22 -3.13 -22.00
C ASN A 4 -32.36 -3.20 -20.73
N VAL A 5 -31.54 -2.18 -20.51
CA VAL A 5 -30.56 -2.10 -19.42
C VAL A 5 -30.72 -0.74 -18.77
N SER A 6 -30.92 -0.72 -17.45
CA SER A 6 -31.05 0.53 -16.70
C SER A 6 -29.78 1.39 -16.81
N ASN A 7 -29.93 2.72 -16.71
CA ASN A 7 -28.80 3.65 -16.75
C ASN A 7 -27.73 3.36 -15.70
N GLU A 8 -28.13 2.99 -14.47
CA GLU A 8 -27.17 2.61 -13.41
C GLU A 8 -26.32 1.40 -13.82
N LEU A 9 -26.95 0.34 -14.30
CA LEU A 9 -26.24 -0.86 -14.77
C LEU A 9 -25.27 -0.51 -15.91
N LYS A 10 -25.72 0.31 -16.87
CA LYS A 10 -24.86 0.78 -17.97
C LYS A 10 -23.65 1.56 -17.44
N SER A 11 -23.85 2.49 -16.49
CA SER A 11 -22.77 3.25 -15.83
C SER A 11 -21.75 2.32 -15.17
N ARG A 12 -22.21 1.40 -14.32
CA ARG A 12 -21.34 0.46 -13.62
C ARG A 12 -20.54 -0.44 -14.56
N LEU A 13 -21.16 -0.91 -15.64
CA LEU A 13 -20.46 -1.69 -16.65
C LEU A 13 -19.39 -0.85 -17.38
N MET A 14 -19.70 0.41 -17.71
CA MET A 14 -18.73 1.32 -18.34
C MET A 14 -17.53 1.55 -17.43
N HIS A 15 -17.74 1.96 -16.19
CA HIS A 15 -16.66 2.19 -15.23
C HIS A 15 -15.88 0.90 -14.92
N ALA A 16 -16.55 -0.23 -14.74
CA ALA A 16 -15.87 -1.51 -14.54
C ALA A 16 -14.99 -1.89 -15.75
N ALA A 17 -15.45 -1.63 -16.98
CA ALA A 17 -14.67 -1.88 -18.19
C ALA A 17 -13.47 -0.92 -18.31
N GLU A 18 -13.65 0.36 -18.01
CA GLU A 18 -12.56 1.35 -17.95
C GLU A 18 -11.53 1.01 -16.87
N ASN A 19 -11.99 0.43 -15.77
CA ASN A 19 -11.17 -0.10 -14.70
C ASN A 19 -10.57 -1.48 -15.02
N GLY A 20 -10.69 -1.98 -16.26
CA GLY A 20 -10.00 -3.19 -16.71
C GLY A 20 -10.78 -4.50 -16.61
N SER A 21 -12.07 -4.48 -16.27
CA SER A 21 -12.89 -5.70 -16.28
C SER A 21 -13.21 -6.14 -17.71
N VAL A 22 -12.64 -7.28 -18.11
CA VAL A 22 -12.91 -7.92 -19.41
C VAL A 22 -14.37 -8.31 -19.56
N ILE A 23 -14.98 -8.85 -18.50
CA ILE A 23 -16.39 -9.24 -18.48
C ILE A 23 -17.30 -8.04 -18.72
N ALA A 24 -17.04 -6.92 -18.04
CA ALA A 24 -17.84 -5.70 -18.23
C ALA A 24 -17.73 -5.18 -19.67
N LYS A 25 -16.51 -5.21 -20.24
CA LYS A 25 -16.26 -4.82 -21.62
C LYS A 25 -17.03 -5.69 -22.61
N ASP A 26 -16.99 -7.01 -22.44
CA ASP A 26 -17.66 -7.95 -23.35
C ASP A 26 -19.19 -7.85 -23.24
N ILE A 27 -19.72 -7.70 -22.02
CA ILE A 27 -21.16 -7.44 -21.81
C ILE A 27 -21.59 -6.14 -22.50
N LEU A 28 -20.80 -5.07 -22.42
CA LEU A 28 -21.11 -3.82 -23.11
C LEU A 28 -21.12 -3.99 -24.63
N LEU A 29 -20.27 -4.85 -25.20
CA LEU A 29 -20.28 -5.16 -26.62
C LEU A 29 -21.57 -5.88 -27.02
N GLU A 30 -22.01 -6.86 -26.23
CA GLU A 30 -23.28 -7.55 -26.46
C GLU A 30 -24.48 -6.61 -26.31
N VAL A 31 -24.54 -5.81 -25.25
CA VAL A 31 -25.65 -4.88 -24.97
C VAL A 31 -25.80 -3.80 -26.05
N LYS A 32 -24.73 -3.44 -26.77
CA LYS A 32 -24.75 -2.45 -27.85
C LYS A 32 -25.28 -3.01 -29.17
N LYS A 33 -25.40 -4.33 -29.33
CA LYS A 33 -25.89 -4.93 -30.58
C LYS A 33 -27.37 -4.61 -30.78
N ASN A 34 -27.73 -4.17 -31.99
CA ASN A 34 -29.13 -3.95 -32.38
C ASN A 34 -29.74 -5.23 -32.96
N VAL A 35 -29.75 -6.31 -32.17
CA VAL A 35 -30.30 -7.62 -32.54
C VAL A 35 -31.42 -8.02 -31.57
N PRO A 36 -32.29 -8.98 -31.93
CA PRO A 36 -33.26 -9.56 -31.02
C PRO A 36 -32.61 -10.07 -29.72
N VAL A 37 -33.26 -9.87 -28.57
CA VAL A 37 -32.74 -10.27 -27.24
C VAL A 37 -32.45 -11.76 -27.17
N GLU A 38 -33.20 -12.56 -27.93
CA GLU A 38 -33.07 -14.01 -28.01
C GLU A 38 -31.74 -14.42 -28.67
N GLU A 39 -31.05 -13.54 -29.40
CA GLU A 39 -29.71 -13.79 -29.94
C GLU A 39 -28.59 -13.50 -28.92
N ILE A 40 -28.90 -12.72 -27.88
CA ILE A 40 -27.92 -12.25 -26.88
C ILE A 40 -28.07 -13.02 -25.56
N ILE A 41 -29.30 -13.21 -25.11
CA ILE A 41 -29.64 -13.69 -23.77
C ILE A 41 -30.27 -15.09 -23.83
N ARG A 42 -29.86 -15.95 -22.90
CA ARG A 42 -30.48 -17.25 -22.62
C ARG A 42 -31.74 -17.03 -21.78
N GLY A 43 -32.84 -17.69 -22.18
CA GLY A 43 -34.12 -17.60 -21.49
C GLY A 43 -34.96 -16.37 -21.89
N THR A 44 -35.89 -15.96 -21.03
CA THR A 44 -36.90 -14.94 -21.33
C THR A 44 -36.58 -13.57 -20.74
N TYR A 45 -35.37 -13.37 -20.20
CA TYR A 45 -34.97 -12.10 -19.58
C TYR A 45 -34.73 -11.02 -20.63
N ASN A 46 -35.28 -9.83 -20.40
CA ASN A 46 -35.20 -8.72 -21.35
C ASN A 46 -34.93 -7.34 -20.72
N CYS A 47 -35.07 -7.20 -19.40
CA CYS A 47 -34.90 -5.93 -18.69
C CYS A 47 -33.98 -6.11 -17.47
N PHE A 48 -32.77 -5.56 -17.50
CA PHE A 48 -31.77 -5.71 -16.46
C PHE A 48 -31.48 -4.41 -15.69
N SER A 49 -31.23 -4.55 -14.39
CA SER A 49 -30.79 -3.47 -13.50
C SER A 49 -29.88 -4.01 -12.41
N THR A 50 -29.42 -3.12 -11.54
CA THR A 50 -28.60 -3.43 -10.37
C THR A 50 -29.35 -3.16 -9.08
N LYS A 51 -28.97 -3.87 -8.03
CA LYS A 51 -29.38 -3.58 -6.65
C LYS A 51 -28.13 -3.60 -5.77
N ARG A 52 -27.96 -2.53 -4.97
CA ARG A 52 -26.87 -2.41 -4.01
C ARG A 52 -27.27 -3.11 -2.72
N LYS A 53 -26.46 -4.06 -2.25
CA LYS A 53 -26.52 -4.62 -0.90
C LYS A 53 -25.45 -3.92 -0.07
N ARG A 54 -25.85 -3.35 1.08
CA ARG A 54 -24.97 -2.60 1.98
C ARG A 54 -24.85 -3.32 3.32
N THR A 55 -23.63 -3.40 3.83
CA THR A 55 -23.34 -3.88 5.18
C THR A 55 -22.41 -2.89 5.86
N GLU A 56 -22.74 -2.45 7.08
CA GLU A 56 -21.87 -1.57 7.87
C GLU A 56 -20.63 -2.36 8.34
N ALA A 57 -19.45 -1.79 8.18
CA ALA A 57 -18.16 -2.41 8.52
C ALA A 57 -17.27 -1.43 9.30
N GLY A 58 -17.79 -0.90 10.42
CA GLY A 58 -17.08 0.07 11.24
C GLY A 58 -17.00 1.44 10.58
N THR A 59 -15.82 1.81 10.07
CA THR A 59 -15.58 3.14 9.48
C THR A 59 -15.95 3.24 8.00
N PHE A 60 -16.30 2.12 7.35
CA PHE A 60 -16.69 2.07 5.94
C PHE A 60 -17.89 1.15 5.73
N LYS A 61 -18.49 1.20 4.54
CA LYS A 61 -19.61 0.33 4.14
C LYS A 61 -19.16 -0.66 3.09
N LYS A 62 -19.43 -1.94 3.31
CA LYS A 62 -19.31 -2.94 2.25
C LYS A 62 -20.45 -2.75 1.26
N ILE A 63 -20.11 -2.62 -0.02
CA ILE A 63 -21.04 -2.56 -1.13
C ILE A 63 -20.88 -3.81 -1.98
N ARG A 64 -21.97 -4.58 -2.13
CA ARG A 64 -22.05 -5.66 -3.11
C ARG A 64 -23.15 -5.33 -4.12
N ILE A 65 -22.85 -5.53 -5.39
CA ILE A 65 -23.84 -5.39 -6.47
C ILE A 65 -24.39 -6.76 -6.82
N VAL A 66 -25.72 -6.85 -6.84
CA VAL A 66 -26.44 -7.95 -7.47
C VAL A 66 -27.24 -7.39 -8.64
N PHE A 67 -27.60 -8.26 -9.57
CA PHE A 67 -28.41 -7.89 -10.72
C PHE A 67 -29.88 -8.18 -10.41
N THR A 68 -30.76 -7.49 -11.10
CA THR A 68 -32.18 -7.80 -11.10
C THR A 68 -32.68 -7.86 -12.53
N ALA A 69 -33.56 -8.80 -12.83
CA ALA A 69 -34.08 -9.00 -14.18
C ALA A 69 -35.58 -9.29 -14.19
N CYS A 70 -36.28 -8.82 -15.22
CA CYS A 70 -37.66 -9.22 -15.50
C CYS A 70 -37.67 -10.36 -16.54
N SER A 71 -38.36 -11.45 -16.23
CA SER A 71 -38.59 -12.61 -17.11
C SER A 71 -40.07 -12.84 -17.44
N LYS A 72 -40.97 -12.01 -16.90
CA LYS A 72 -42.42 -12.14 -17.08
C LYS A 72 -42.82 -11.73 -18.49
N ASP A 73 -43.81 -12.42 -19.04
CA ASP A 73 -44.47 -12.02 -20.28
C ASP A 73 -45.45 -10.86 -20.00
N LEU A 74 -44.97 -9.65 -20.24
CA LEU A 74 -45.72 -8.42 -20.02
C LEU A 74 -46.86 -8.22 -21.04
N ALA A 75 -46.86 -8.98 -22.14
CA ALA A 75 -47.90 -8.92 -23.16
C ALA A 75 -49.08 -9.86 -22.84
N HIS A 76 -48.93 -10.74 -21.85
CA HIS A 76 -49.96 -11.71 -21.49
C HIS A 76 -51.28 -11.00 -21.08
N PRO A 77 -52.44 -11.43 -21.60
CA PRO A 77 -53.72 -10.75 -21.34
C PRO A 77 -54.07 -10.57 -19.86
N SER A 78 -53.70 -11.54 -19.02
CA SER A 78 -53.95 -11.54 -17.57
C SER A 78 -52.86 -10.88 -16.72
N PHE A 79 -51.86 -10.25 -17.33
CA PHE A 79 -50.80 -9.59 -16.58
C PHE A 79 -51.34 -8.30 -15.91
N PRO A 80 -51.23 -8.14 -14.57
CA PRO A 80 -51.87 -7.03 -13.86
C PRO A 80 -51.49 -5.64 -14.37
N ASP A 81 -50.23 -5.45 -14.75
CA ASP A 81 -49.70 -4.18 -15.22
C ASP A 81 -49.56 -4.13 -16.76
N ARG A 82 -50.44 -4.82 -17.48
CA ARG A 82 -50.40 -4.88 -18.95
C ARG A 82 -50.44 -3.46 -19.53
N ASN A 83 -49.59 -3.20 -20.53
CA ASN A 83 -49.37 -1.90 -21.17
C ASN A 83 -48.72 -0.82 -20.30
N ASN A 84 -48.35 -1.11 -19.04
CA ASN A 84 -47.58 -0.18 -18.22
C ASN A 84 -46.08 -0.28 -18.57
N PRO A 85 -45.46 0.78 -19.14
CA PRO A 85 -44.04 0.75 -19.50
C PRO A 85 -43.10 0.63 -18.28
N GLN A 86 -43.60 0.90 -17.08
CA GLN A 86 -42.85 0.74 -15.82
C GLN A 86 -42.94 -0.68 -15.23
N ALA A 87 -43.86 -1.51 -15.70
CA ALA A 87 -44.07 -2.86 -15.17
C ALA A 87 -42.80 -3.75 -15.06
N PRO A 88 -41.87 -3.75 -16.05
CA PRO A 88 -40.63 -4.54 -15.91
C PRO A 88 -39.71 -4.06 -14.78
N TRP A 89 -39.91 -2.84 -14.26
CA TRP A 89 -39.08 -2.23 -13.21
C TRP A 89 -39.66 -2.40 -11.81
N PHE A 90 -40.91 -2.87 -11.68
CA PHE A 90 -41.54 -3.11 -10.38
C PHE A 90 -40.88 -4.27 -9.63
N PRO A 91 -40.58 -4.13 -8.31
CA PRO A 91 -39.89 -5.15 -7.53
C PRO A 91 -40.51 -6.56 -7.62
N GLU A 92 -41.83 -6.68 -7.59
CA GLU A 92 -42.63 -7.91 -7.68
C GLU A 92 -42.52 -8.63 -9.03
N ASN A 93 -42.03 -7.93 -10.06
CA ASN A 93 -41.81 -8.45 -11.41
C ASN A 93 -40.35 -8.85 -11.65
N ARG A 94 -39.46 -8.67 -10.66
CA ARG A 94 -38.02 -8.84 -10.83
C ARG A 94 -37.44 -9.96 -9.97
N THR A 95 -36.55 -10.74 -10.58
CA THR A 95 -35.75 -11.75 -9.91
C THR A 95 -34.36 -11.20 -9.62
N VAL A 96 -33.80 -11.51 -8.45
CA VAL A 96 -32.41 -11.19 -8.11
C VAL A 96 -31.49 -12.24 -8.72
N LEU A 97 -30.43 -11.79 -9.40
CA LEU A 97 -29.41 -12.63 -10.01
C LEU A 97 -28.05 -12.31 -9.40
N GLU A 98 -27.30 -13.35 -9.08
CA GLU A 98 -25.90 -13.19 -8.68
C GLU A 98 -25.03 -12.86 -9.91
N PRO A 99 -23.89 -12.16 -9.74
CA PRO A 99 -23.05 -11.75 -10.85
C PRO A 99 -22.65 -12.87 -11.81
N SER A 100 -22.28 -14.05 -11.29
CA SER A 100 -21.95 -15.22 -12.13
C SER A 100 -23.14 -15.66 -12.97
N THR A 101 -24.33 -15.79 -12.36
CA THR A 101 -25.56 -16.15 -13.06
C THR A 101 -25.91 -15.11 -14.13
N PHE A 102 -25.74 -13.82 -13.85
CA PHE A 102 -25.98 -12.77 -14.84
C PHE A 102 -25.05 -12.88 -16.04
N VAL A 103 -23.75 -13.15 -15.83
CA VAL A 103 -22.78 -13.36 -16.91
C VAL A 103 -23.17 -14.57 -17.76
N GLU A 104 -23.59 -15.68 -17.12
CA GLU A 104 -24.00 -16.90 -17.80
C GLU A 104 -25.27 -16.75 -18.65
N LEU A 105 -26.06 -15.69 -18.46
CA LEU A 105 -27.20 -15.42 -19.33
C LEU A 105 -26.77 -15.03 -20.73
N PHE A 106 -25.58 -14.49 -20.94
CA PHE A 106 -25.16 -14.08 -22.28
C PHE A 106 -24.67 -15.29 -23.09
N LYS A 107 -25.27 -15.47 -24.29
CA LYS A 107 -24.99 -16.62 -25.17
C LYS A 107 -23.57 -16.62 -25.72
N ASN A 108 -23.09 -15.43 -26.08
CA ASN A 108 -21.89 -15.23 -26.88
C ASN A 108 -20.63 -14.91 -26.05
N LEU A 109 -20.75 -14.88 -24.72
CA LEU A 109 -19.59 -14.65 -23.86
C LEU A 109 -18.77 -15.94 -23.70
N PRO A 110 -17.43 -15.84 -23.64
CA PRO A 110 -16.57 -16.97 -23.33
C PRO A 110 -16.78 -17.42 -21.87
N LYS A 111 -16.16 -18.56 -21.53
CA LYS A 111 -16.03 -18.95 -20.12
C LYS A 111 -14.94 -18.10 -19.47
N TYR A 112 -15.26 -17.51 -18.33
CA TYR A 112 -14.31 -16.73 -17.53
C TYR A 112 -13.79 -17.53 -16.34
N SER A 113 -12.56 -17.24 -15.95
CA SER A 113 -11.95 -17.79 -14.74
C SER A 113 -12.62 -17.21 -13.47
N PRO A 114 -12.51 -17.91 -12.33
CA PRO A 114 -12.95 -17.37 -11.04
C PRO A 114 -12.29 -16.01 -10.70
N TYR A 115 -11.04 -15.82 -11.15
CA TYR A 115 -10.32 -14.56 -10.96
C TYR A 115 -10.98 -13.40 -11.70
N GLU A 116 -11.34 -13.59 -12.98
CA GLU A 116 -12.02 -12.57 -13.77
C GLU A 116 -13.42 -12.25 -13.24
N ILE A 117 -14.14 -13.27 -12.76
CA ILE A 117 -15.45 -13.08 -12.11
C ILE A 117 -15.30 -12.27 -10.81
N ASN A 118 -14.31 -12.58 -9.97
CA ASN A 118 -14.04 -11.83 -8.75
C ASN A 118 -13.64 -10.38 -9.06
N TYR A 119 -12.80 -10.17 -10.07
CA TYR A 119 -12.43 -8.84 -10.55
C TYR A 119 -13.66 -8.05 -11.00
N PHE A 120 -14.53 -8.66 -11.80
CA PHE A 120 -15.78 -8.05 -12.24
C PHE A 120 -16.70 -7.68 -11.07
N CYS A 121 -16.90 -8.58 -10.10
CA CYS A 121 -17.71 -8.30 -8.91
C CYS A 121 -17.16 -7.12 -8.09
N SER A 122 -15.83 -7.11 -7.90
CA SER A 122 -15.10 -6.08 -7.18
C SER A 122 -15.22 -4.74 -7.90
N ALA A 123 -14.92 -4.68 -9.20
CA ALA A 123 -15.00 -3.46 -10.01
C ALA A 123 -16.43 -2.90 -10.09
N LEU A 124 -17.45 -3.76 -10.19
CA LEU A 124 -18.85 -3.33 -10.22
C LEU A 124 -19.30 -2.62 -8.96
N SER A 125 -18.69 -2.88 -7.80
CA SER A 125 -19.08 -2.24 -6.54
C SER A 125 -18.80 -0.74 -6.54
N LEU A 126 -17.80 -0.29 -7.30
CA LEU A 126 -17.46 1.10 -7.52
C LEU A 126 -18.03 1.60 -8.85
N ASP A 127 -18.92 2.58 -8.78
CA ASP A 127 -19.48 3.24 -9.98
C ASP A 127 -18.71 4.53 -10.28
N SER A 128 -17.40 4.40 -10.48
CA SER A 128 -16.51 5.49 -10.82
C SER A 128 -15.23 4.96 -11.45
N LYS A 129 -14.62 5.76 -12.32
CA LYS A 129 -13.32 5.47 -12.90
C LYS A 129 -12.20 5.64 -11.86
N VAL A 130 -11.27 4.69 -11.84
CA VAL A 130 -10.08 4.75 -10.97
C VAL A 130 -8.88 5.23 -11.76
N THR A 131 -8.15 6.18 -11.19
CA THR A 131 -6.85 6.61 -11.70
C THR A 131 -5.77 6.20 -10.71
N VAL A 132 -4.64 5.70 -11.22
CA VAL A 132 -3.46 5.38 -10.39
C VAL A 132 -2.30 6.24 -10.85
N ARG A 133 -1.65 6.94 -9.93
CA ARG A 133 -0.51 7.82 -10.26
C ARG A 133 0.63 7.63 -9.28
N LEU A 134 1.85 7.80 -9.79
CA LEU A 134 3.07 7.82 -8.99
C LEU A 134 3.33 9.25 -8.52
N HIS A 135 3.52 9.39 -7.22
CA HIS A 135 3.71 10.65 -6.52
C HIS A 135 5.01 10.63 -5.70
N GLU A 136 5.52 11.79 -5.34
CA GLU A 136 6.82 11.92 -4.66
C GLU A 136 6.90 13.00 -3.59
N SER A 137 5.90 13.89 -3.48
CA SER A 137 5.95 14.95 -2.46
C SER A 137 5.52 14.48 -1.08
N MET A 138 5.97 15.18 -0.04
CA MET A 138 5.55 14.93 1.33
C MET A 138 4.02 15.06 1.51
N ASN A 139 3.39 16.00 0.79
CA ASN A 139 1.93 16.16 0.83
C ASN A 139 1.21 14.96 0.21
N ASP A 140 1.75 14.40 -0.88
CA ASP A 140 1.16 13.21 -1.50
C ASP A 140 1.16 12.02 -0.52
N PHE A 141 2.25 11.81 0.23
CA PHE A 141 2.29 10.80 1.27
C PHE A 141 1.32 11.11 2.40
N MET A 142 1.26 12.36 2.87
CA MET A 142 0.36 12.75 3.95
C MET A 142 -1.10 12.51 3.57
N GLU A 143 -1.52 12.99 2.40
CA GLU A 143 -2.86 12.76 1.87
C GLU A 143 -3.15 11.28 1.66
N ALA A 144 -2.19 10.55 1.08
CA ALA A 144 -2.33 9.12 0.82
C ALA A 144 -2.57 8.33 2.10
N TYR A 145 -1.98 8.75 3.22
CA TYR A 145 -2.08 8.08 4.52
C TYR A 145 -3.31 8.50 5.34
N LEU A 146 -3.79 9.73 5.20
CA LEU A 146 -4.85 10.25 6.05
C LEU A 146 -6.21 9.57 5.78
N GLU A 147 -6.80 8.97 6.81
CA GLU A 147 -8.05 8.20 6.66
C GLU A 147 -9.26 9.03 6.19
N SER A 148 -9.28 10.33 6.48
CA SER A 148 -10.36 11.22 6.04
C SER A 148 -10.46 11.34 4.52
N ASN A 149 -9.40 10.95 3.80
CA ASN A 149 -9.36 10.97 2.35
C ASN A 149 -9.72 9.62 1.73
N TYR A 150 -9.97 8.58 2.52
CA TYR A 150 -10.27 7.26 2.00
C TYR A 150 -11.70 7.18 1.47
N SER A 151 -11.92 6.28 0.52
CA SER A 151 -13.27 5.94 0.08
C SER A 151 -14.09 5.36 1.24
N PRO A 152 -15.32 5.85 1.48
CA PRO A 152 -16.17 5.36 2.57
C PRO A 152 -16.78 3.98 2.27
N ILE A 153 -16.40 3.36 1.15
CA ILE A 153 -16.92 2.06 0.70
C ILE A 153 -15.79 1.07 0.38
N ALA A 154 -16.11 -0.22 0.48
CA ALA A 154 -15.25 -1.33 0.10
C ALA A 154 -16.09 -2.45 -0.54
N ASP A 155 -15.44 -3.42 -1.18
CA ASP A 155 -16.09 -4.60 -1.78
C ASP A 155 -16.16 -5.81 -0.83
N SER A 156 -15.50 -5.75 0.32
CA SER A 156 -15.44 -6.82 1.31
C SER A 156 -15.62 -6.30 2.74
N ASP A 157 -15.80 -7.22 3.70
CA ASP A 157 -15.95 -6.86 5.12
C ASP A 157 -14.61 -6.45 5.76
N THR A 158 -13.51 -6.59 5.01
CA THR A 158 -12.15 -6.22 5.43
C THR A 158 -11.50 -5.31 4.40
N SER A 159 -10.91 -4.21 4.84
CA SER A 159 -10.11 -3.36 3.97
C SER A 159 -8.75 -3.13 4.58
N SER A 160 -7.69 -3.54 3.88
CA SER A 160 -6.32 -3.29 4.35
C SER A 160 -6.05 -1.79 4.47
N LEU A 161 -6.60 -0.98 3.57
CA LEU A 161 -6.52 0.48 3.62
C LEU A 161 -7.08 1.03 4.94
N HIS A 162 -8.32 0.67 5.29
CA HIS A 162 -8.98 1.10 6.53
C HIS A 162 -8.37 0.48 7.80
N SER A 163 -7.81 -0.72 7.70
CA SER A 163 -7.12 -1.38 8.82
C SER A 163 -5.70 -0.89 9.06
N SER A 164 -5.16 0.01 8.23
CA SER A 164 -3.80 0.53 8.39
C SER A 164 -3.65 1.30 9.69
N CYS A 165 -2.65 0.96 10.51
CA CYS A 165 -2.38 1.64 11.79
C CYS A 165 -1.73 3.03 11.60
N MET A 166 -1.24 3.33 10.40
CA MET A 166 -0.53 4.57 10.05
C MET A 166 -1.46 5.66 9.52
N ARG A 167 -2.77 5.43 9.52
CA ARG A 167 -3.75 6.28 8.83
C ARG A 167 -4.18 7.55 9.57
N TYR A 168 -3.80 7.65 10.85
CA TYR A 168 -4.13 8.78 11.71
C TYR A 168 -3.20 9.97 11.43
N GLU A 169 -3.68 11.19 11.65
CA GLU A 169 -3.01 12.42 11.21
C GLU A 169 -1.58 12.58 11.74
N ASP A 170 -1.37 12.30 13.02
CA ASP A 170 -0.08 12.35 13.71
C ASP A 170 0.93 11.37 13.08
N LYS A 171 0.48 10.16 12.76
CA LYS A 171 1.30 9.10 12.15
C LYS A 171 1.54 9.33 10.66
N ALA A 172 0.52 9.81 9.94
CA ALA A 172 0.61 10.11 8.51
C ALA A 172 1.69 11.17 8.23
N ARG A 173 1.77 12.21 9.07
CA ARG A 173 2.79 13.25 8.97
C ARG A 173 4.21 12.72 9.17
N ASN A 174 4.40 11.85 10.16
CA ASN A 174 5.70 11.24 10.44
C ASN A 174 6.10 10.26 9.34
N ALA A 175 5.15 9.47 8.83
CA ALA A 175 5.36 8.60 7.68
C ALA A 175 5.78 9.41 6.45
N ALA A 176 5.13 10.54 6.18
CA ALA A 176 5.45 11.40 5.05
C ALA A 176 6.87 11.99 5.13
N ASP A 177 7.28 12.54 6.29
CA ASP A 177 8.66 13.02 6.48
C ASP A 177 9.67 11.89 6.27
N PHE A 178 9.37 10.71 6.83
CA PHE A 178 10.25 9.55 6.71
C PHE A 178 10.39 9.09 5.27
N TYR A 179 9.29 8.82 4.57
CA TYR A 179 9.37 8.27 3.21
C TYR A 179 9.96 9.27 2.22
N THR A 180 9.56 10.55 2.27
CA THR A 180 10.05 11.55 1.32
C THR A 180 11.47 12.01 1.65
N ASN A 181 11.72 12.46 2.89
CA ASN A 181 12.99 13.13 3.22
C ASN A 181 14.08 12.15 3.66
N PHE A 182 13.72 11.11 4.40
CA PHE A 182 14.69 10.14 4.92
C PHE A 182 14.93 8.97 3.96
N ALA A 183 13.89 8.37 3.39
CA ALA A 183 14.02 7.21 2.51
C ALA A 183 14.14 7.55 1.02
N GLY A 184 13.69 8.74 0.58
CA GLY A 184 13.62 9.08 -0.84
C GLY A 184 12.63 8.22 -1.64
N ALA A 185 11.61 7.69 -0.96
CA ALA A 185 10.59 6.84 -1.55
C ALA A 185 9.53 7.65 -2.31
N LYS A 186 8.83 6.96 -3.21
CA LYS A 186 7.64 7.43 -3.93
C LYS A 186 6.41 6.66 -3.46
N ILE A 187 5.24 7.05 -3.94
CA ILE A 187 3.99 6.38 -3.60
C ILE A 187 3.06 6.30 -4.81
N LEU A 188 2.54 5.10 -5.08
CA LEU A 188 1.41 4.92 -5.99
C LEU A 188 0.12 5.13 -5.21
N VAL A 189 -0.78 5.94 -5.73
CA VAL A 189 -2.08 6.21 -5.12
C VAL A 189 -3.18 6.04 -6.15
N ALA A 190 -4.19 5.25 -5.80
CA ALA A 190 -5.38 5.02 -6.59
C ALA A 190 -6.53 5.89 -6.07
N ARG A 191 -7.15 6.69 -6.96
CA ARG A 191 -8.26 7.59 -6.62
C ARG A 191 -9.46 7.41 -7.54
N ASP A 192 -10.66 7.57 -6.99
CA ASP A 192 -11.90 7.72 -7.77
C ASP A 192 -12.08 9.15 -8.30
N GLU A 193 -13.14 9.40 -9.06
CA GLU A 193 -13.45 10.73 -9.62
C GLU A 193 -13.87 11.76 -8.56
N SER A 194 -14.29 11.30 -7.39
CA SER A 194 -14.55 12.16 -6.22
C SER A 194 -13.26 12.45 -5.42
N ASN A 195 -12.10 12.05 -5.94
CA ASN A 195 -10.78 12.20 -5.34
C ASN A 195 -10.58 11.40 -4.03
N ASN A 196 -11.44 10.42 -3.75
CA ASN A 196 -11.24 9.54 -2.61
C ASN A 196 -10.14 8.52 -2.91
N ILE A 197 -9.32 8.21 -1.92
CA ILE A 197 -8.27 7.20 -2.01
C ILE A 197 -8.88 5.82 -1.86
N LEU A 198 -8.67 5.00 -2.88
CA LEU A 198 -9.08 3.61 -2.92
C LEU A 198 -7.95 2.65 -2.60
N GLY A 199 -6.70 3.08 -2.78
CA GLY A 199 -5.53 2.30 -2.41
C GLY A 199 -4.23 3.07 -2.53
N ARG A 200 -3.19 2.55 -1.88
CA ARG A 200 -1.83 3.10 -1.93
C ARG A 200 -0.78 2.00 -1.82
N ALA A 201 0.42 2.27 -2.34
CA ALA A 201 1.60 1.44 -2.14
C ALA A 201 2.87 2.28 -2.18
N VAL A 202 3.75 2.09 -1.20
CA VAL A 202 5.08 2.73 -1.20
C VAL A 202 5.93 2.12 -2.31
N VAL A 203 6.66 2.97 -3.02
CA VAL A 203 7.62 2.59 -4.04
C VAL A 203 9.00 3.02 -3.56
N TRP A 204 9.84 2.03 -3.29
CA TRP A 204 11.23 2.25 -2.91
C TRP A 204 12.06 2.35 -4.19
N ASN A 205 12.70 3.51 -4.38
CA ASN A 205 13.65 3.72 -5.47
C ASN A 205 15.07 3.49 -4.95
N GLU A 206 16.00 3.28 -5.87
CA GLU A 206 17.43 3.12 -5.54
C GLU A 206 17.70 2.00 -4.53
N VAL A 207 16.89 0.94 -4.59
CA VAL A 207 17.09 -0.27 -3.79
C VAL A 207 18.33 -0.98 -4.32
N ILE A 208 19.23 -1.37 -3.43
CA ILE A 208 20.35 -2.24 -3.75
C ILE A 208 19.92 -3.67 -3.50
N LEU A 209 19.84 -4.45 -4.58
CA LEU A 209 19.61 -5.88 -4.56
C LEU A 209 20.93 -6.62 -4.42
N TRP A 210 20.99 -7.56 -3.47
CA TRP A 210 22.14 -8.42 -3.22
C TRP A 210 21.83 -9.86 -3.61
N LYS A 211 22.38 -10.30 -4.75
CA LYS A 211 22.37 -11.73 -5.17
C LYS A 211 23.57 -12.48 -4.56
N SER A 212 24.71 -11.80 -4.50
CA SER A 212 25.89 -12.20 -3.73
C SER A 212 26.55 -10.94 -3.16
N ILE A 213 27.51 -11.09 -2.23
CA ILE A 213 28.13 -9.97 -1.51
C ILE A 213 28.80 -8.95 -2.47
N ASN A 214 29.21 -9.36 -3.67
CA ASN A 214 30.03 -8.54 -4.57
C ASN A 214 29.29 -8.01 -5.80
N THR A 215 28.01 -8.35 -5.98
CA THR A 215 27.24 -7.95 -7.17
C THR A 215 25.98 -7.17 -6.79
N PRO A 216 26.12 -5.91 -6.33
CA PRO A 216 24.98 -5.04 -6.06
C PRO A 216 24.30 -4.64 -7.37
N ILE A 217 22.97 -4.73 -7.40
CA ILE A 217 22.16 -4.35 -8.56
C ILE A 217 21.18 -3.26 -8.12
N ALA A 218 21.13 -2.16 -8.86
CA ALA A 218 20.14 -1.12 -8.62
C ALA A 218 18.76 -1.62 -9.03
N ALA A 219 17.76 -1.43 -8.17
CA ALA A 219 16.42 -1.88 -8.37
C ALA A 219 15.39 -0.91 -7.78
N SER A 220 14.12 -1.17 -8.07
CA SER A 220 12.97 -0.51 -7.46
C SER A 220 12.00 -1.57 -6.96
N LEU A 221 11.28 -1.26 -5.88
CA LEU A 221 10.37 -2.18 -5.22
C LEU A 221 9.01 -1.52 -4.94
N LEU A 222 7.95 -2.15 -5.43
CA LEU A 222 6.59 -1.94 -4.97
C LEU A 222 6.37 -2.70 -3.66
N ASP A 223 6.17 -1.95 -2.57
CA ASP A 223 5.87 -2.52 -1.26
C ASP A 223 4.40 -3.01 -1.19
N ARG A 224 3.96 -3.37 0.02
CA ARG A 224 2.58 -3.77 0.32
C ARG A 224 1.57 -2.79 -0.26
N ILE A 225 0.55 -3.37 -0.89
CA ILE A 225 -0.58 -2.62 -1.46
C ILE A 225 -1.71 -2.62 -0.44
N TYR A 226 -2.10 -1.43 -0.02
CA TYR A 226 -3.27 -1.21 0.82
C TYR A 226 -4.43 -0.79 -0.08
N SER A 227 -5.58 -1.47 0.02
CA SER A 227 -6.75 -1.14 -0.82
C SER A 227 -8.09 -1.36 -0.10
N SER A 228 -9.09 -0.64 -0.59
CA SER A 228 -10.52 -0.79 -0.25
C SER A 228 -11.21 -1.83 -1.12
N HIS A 229 -10.70 -2.04 -2.33
CA HIS A 229 -11.25 -2.96 -3.30
C HIS A 229 -10.15 -3.89 -3.83
N ALA A 230 -10.51 -5.14 -4.13
CA ALA A 230 -9.56 -6.13 -4.66
C ALA A 230 -9.02 -5.71 -6.05
N PHE A 231 -9.89 -5.26 -6.96
CA PHE A 231 -9.48 -4.86 -8.31
C PHE A 231 -8.48 -3.69 -8.33
N VAL A 232 -8.55 -2.80 -7.32
CA VAL A 232 -7.64 -1.65 -7.18
C VAL A 232 -6.20 -2.10 -6.94
N ALA A 233 -5.99 -3.22 -6.25
CA ALA A 233 -4.65 -3.74 -6.04
C ALA A 233 -4.00 -4.17 -7.36
N GLU A 234 -4.78 -4.72 -8.30
CA GLU A 234 -4.29 -5.08 -9.63
C GLU A 234 -4.01 -3.84 -10.49
N LEU A 235 -4.85 -2.80 -10.39
CA LEU A 235 -4.60 -1.53 -11.07
C LEU A 235 -3.28 -0.90 -10.60
N ILE A 236 -2.99 -0.96 -9.30
CA ILE A 236 -1.71 -0.48 -8.75
C ILE A 236 -0.54 -1.31 -9.28
N ARG A 237 -0.66 -2.64 -9.35
CA ARG A 237 0.40 -3.51 -9.92
C ARG A 237 0.65 -3.22 -11.40
N LYS A 238 -0.42 -3.03 -12.17
CA LYS A 238 -0.33 -2.67 -13.58
C LYS A 238 0.37 -1.32 -13.76
N GLN A 239 -0.04 -0.30 -13.00
CA GLN A 239 0.60 1.02 -13.05
C GLN A 239 2.07 0.96 -12.61
N ALA A 240 2.40 0.12 -11.62
CA ALA A 240 3.77 -0.11 -11.21
C ALA A 240 4.62 -0.74 -12.32
N GLN A 241 4.05 -1.71 -13.05
CA GLN A 241 4.69 -2.33 -14.19
C GLN A 241 4.94 -1.31 -15.31
N GLU A 242 3.93 -0.51 -15.67
CA GLU A 242 4.02 0.55 -16.67
C GLU A 242 5.04 1.64 -16.27
N ALA A 243 5.20 1.91 -14.97
CA ALA A 243 6.19 2.83 -14.45
C ALA A 243 7.62 2.26 -14.39
N GLY A 244 7.84 1.02 -14.88
CA GLY A 244 9.15 0.38 -14.90
C GLY A 244 9.64 -0.09 -13.52
N ILE A 245 8.73 -0.27 -12.55
CA ILE A 245 9.12 -0.78 -11.22
C ILE A 245 9.54 -2.25 -11.37
N LEU A 246 10.71 -2.61 -10.85
CA LEU A 246 11.35 -3.90 -11.14
C LEU A 246 10.80 -5.05 -10.31
N LEU A 247 10.57 -4.82 -9.03
CA LEU A 247 10.10 -5.84 -8.09
C LEU A 247 8.79 -5.42 -7.44
N ARG A 248 8.00 -6.42 -7.03
CA ARG A 248 6.93 -6.23 -6.04
C ARG A 248 7.03 -7.26 -4.95
N ARG A 249 6.45 -6.98 -3.79
CA ARG A 249 6.25 -8.02 -2.79
C ARG A 249 5.36 -9.13 -3.31
N ARG A 250 5.79 -10.37 -3.04
CA ARG A 250 5.01 -11.57 -3.35
C ARG A 250 3.80 -11.68 -2.43
N TYR A 251 4.04 -11.54 -1.14
CA TYR A 251 3.01 -11.61 -0.10
C TYR A 251 2.73 -10.24 0.47
N ASN A 252 1.46 -9.96 0.71
CA ASN A 252 1.02 -8.73 1.34
C ASN A 252 0.91 -8.93 2.86
N ASP A 253 2.03 -9.24 3.53
CA ASP A 253 2.15 -9.48 4.98
C ASP A 253 3.43 -8.86 5.56
N TYR A 254 3.72 -9.07 6.85
CA TYR A 254 4.93 -8.57 7.50
C TYR A 254 6.05 -9.62 7.65
N THR A 255 5.78 -10.89 7.35
CA THR A 255 6.70 -12.01 7.67
C THR A 255 7.63 -12.32 6.51
N HIS A 256 7.15 -12.26 5.27
CA HIS A 256 7.91 -12.66 4.08
C HIS A 256 8.72 -11.49 3.50
N THR A 257 9.67 -10.97 4.28
CA THR A 257 10.40 -9.74 3.94
C THR A 257 11.41 -9.89 2.81
N THR A 258 11.77 -11.13 2.45
CA THR A 258 12.73 -11.43 1.39
C THR A 258 12.08 -11.98 0.12
N ASP A 259 10.77 -12.21 0.12
CA ASP A 259 10.03 -12.82 -0.99
C ASP A 259 9.43 -11.78 -1.93
N PHE A 260 9.91 -11.79 -3.18
CA PHE A 260 9.52 -10.83 -4.21
C PHE A 260 9.10 -11.54 -5.50
N THR A 261 8.31 -10.83 -6.30
CA THR A 261 7.98 -11.22 -7.67
C THR A 261 8.61 -10.20 -8.62
N VAL A 262 9.27 -10.69 -9.67
CA VAL A 262 9.82 -9.84 -10.73
C VAL A 262 8.67 -9.25 -11.55
N LEU A 263 8.58 -7.93 -11.55
CA LEU A 263 7.51 -7.17 -12.21
C LEU A 263 7.95 -6.67 -13.60
N ASN A 264 9.22 -6.32 -13.76
CA ASN A 264 9.85 -5.97 -15.03
C ASN A 264 11.24 -6.60 -15.15
N PRO A 265 11.76 -6.81 -16.38
CA PRO A 265 13.10 -7.34 -16.59
C PRO A 265 14.17 -6.53 -15.86
N ILE A 266 15.13 -7.22 -15.24
CA ILE A 266 16.24 -6.60 -14.51
C ILE A 266 17.50 -6.81 -15.34
N GLU A 267 18.17 -5.72 -15.69
CA GLU A 267 19.37 -5.76 -16.54
C GLU A 267 20.45 -6.67 -15.92
N GLY A 268 21.04 -7.52 -16.76
CA GLY A 268 22.07 -8.47 -16.35
C GLY A 268 21.56 -9.64 -15.50
N GLN A 269 20.24 -9.79 -15.32
CA GLN A 269 19.64 -10.95 -14.65
C GLN A 269 18.80 -11.78 -15.62
N GLU A 270 18.82 -13.10 -15.40
CA GLU A 270 18.08 -14.09 -16.20
C GLU A 270 16.63 -14.29 -15.73
N TRP A 271 16.18 -13.54 -14.71
CA TRP A 271 14.82 -13.68 -14.19
C TRP A 271 13.78 -13.16 -15.16
N ALA A 272 12.76 -13.97 -15.41
CA ALA A 272 11.61 -13.61 -16.21
C ALA A 272 10.58 -12.81 -15.40
N VAL A 273 9.76 -12.01 -16.09
CA VAL A 273 8.61 -11.35 -15.46
C VAL A 273 7.66 -12.42 -14.92
N GLY A 274 7.28 -12.28 -13.64
CA GLY A 274 6.47 -13.25 -12.91
C GLY A 274 7.27 -14.23 -12.05
N ASP A 275 8.59 -14.30 -12.21
CA ASP A 275 9.43 -15.15 -11.37
C ASP A 275 9.35 -14.73 -9.90
N ASN A 276 9.27 -15.74 -9.03
CA ASN A 276 9.35 -15.54 -7.58
C ASN A 276 10.79 -15.74 -7.12
N ILE A 277 11.34 -14.74 -6.45
CA ILE A 277 12.73 -14.71 -6.00
C ILE A 277 12.79 -14.42 -4.51
N GLN A 278 13.87 -14.88 -3.89
CA GLN A 278 14.20 -14.57 -2.50
C GLN A 278 15.53 -13.81 -2.43
N VAL A 279 15.51 -12.54 -2.03
CA VAL A 279 16.70 -11.68 -2.08
C VAL A 279 16.80 -10.73 -0.87
N SER A 280 18.04 -10.34 -0.55
CA SER A 280 18.32 -9.27 0.41
C SER A 280 18.34 -7.92 -0.30
N LEU A 281 17.68 -6.93 0.29
CA LEU A 281 17.54 -5.59 -0.25
C LEU A 281 18.01 -4.56 0.78
N THR A 282 18.68 -3.52 0.30
CA THR A 282 19.16 -2.40 1.11
C THR A 282 18.74 -1.08 0.49
N VAL A 283 18.27 -0.14 1.30
CA VAL A 283 18.08 1.26 0.94
C VAL A 283 19.05 2.10 1.76
N LYS A 284 19.93 2.86 1.10
CA LYS A 284 20.81 3.81 1.79
C LYS A 284 20.00 5.04 2.18
N VAL A 285 20.11 5.48 3.43
CA VAL A 285 19.32 6.60 3.95
C VAL A 285 20.22 7.71 4.52
N PRO A 286 20.04 8.98 4.11
CA PRO A 286 20.80 10.09 4.64
C PRO A 286 20.39 10.42 6.08
N ALA A 287 21.26 10.11 7.03
CA ALA A 287 21.06 10.39 8.46
C ALA A 287 20.72 11.86 8.78
N CYS A 288 21.07 12.81 7.92
CA CYS A 288 20.87 14.25 8.15
C CYS A 288 19.55 14.81 7.63
N ARG A 289 18.78 14.07 6.81
CA ARG A 289 17.50 14.55 6.24
C ARG A 289 16.28 14.18 7.07
N TRP A 290 16.48 13.52 8.21
CA TRP A 290 15.40 13.21 9.13
C TRP A 290 15.14 14.34 10.11
N HIS A 291 13.95 14.93 10.02
CA HIS A 291 13.60 16.07 10.84
C HIS A 291 12.75 15.69 12.04
N LYS A 292 11.78 14.78 11.87
CA LYS A 292 10.84 14.36 12.92
C LYS A 292 11.43 13.34 13.90
N LYS A 293 10.73 13.16 15.02
CA LYS A 293 10.98 12.08 16.00
C LYS A 293 10.15 10.87 15.60
N GLY A 294 10.60 9.70 16.03
CA GLY A 294 9.92 8.45 15.76
C GLY A 294 10.11 7.99 14.33
N VAL A 295 9.66 6.76 14.04
CA VAL A 295 9.75 6.10 12.73
C VAL A 295 8.39 5.50 12.40
N PRO A 296 7.94 5.52 11.15
CA PRO A 296 6.77 4.74 10.77
C PRO A 296 7.01 3.25 10.99
N TYR A 297 5.92 2.52 11.19
CA TYR A 297 5.95 1.06 11.15
C TYR A 297 6.31 0.60 9.73
N LEU A 298 7.34 -0.26 9.61
CA LEU A 298 7.86 -0.78 8.35
C LEU A 298 7.79 -2.31 8.34
N ASP A 299 7.13 -2.87 7.32
CA ASP A 299 7.06 -4.31 7.12
C ASP A 299 8.32 -4.86 6.47
N THR A 300 8.69 -4.25 5.34
CA THR A 300 9.69 -4.78 4.42
C THR A 300 11.10 -4.37 4.82
N PHE A 301 11.42 -3.07 4.76
CA PHE A 301 12.72 -2.55 5.18
C PHE A 301 12.75 -2.23 6.68
N TYR A 302 12.47 -3.25 7.49
CA TYR A 302 12.22 -3.07 8.92
C TYR A 302 13.48 -2.90 9.77
N SER A 303 14.64 -3.39 9.31
CA SER A 303 15.87 -3.34 10.10
C SER A 303 16.71 -2.13 9.69
N LEU A 304 17.08 -1.28 10.66
CA LEU A 304 18.00 -0.18 10.44
C LEU A 304 19.42 -0.59 10.82
N HIS A 305 20.35 -0.40 9.90
CA HIS A 305 21.76 -0.74 10.01
C HIS A 305 22.63 0.51 10.03
N LEU A 306 23.78 0.43 10.71
CA LEU A 306 24.87 1.40 10.62
C LEU A 306 26.13 0.70 10.09
N THR A 307 26.42 0.89 8.80
CA THR A 307 27.55 0.25 8.11
C THR A 307 28.54 1.32 7.69
N GLU A 308 29.78 1.27 8.19
CA GLU A 308 30.84 2.24 7.84
C GLU A 308 30.43 3.72 8.01
N GLY A 309 29.56 3.98 8.99
CA GLY A 309 29.03 5.32 9.26
C GLY A 309 27.85 5.76 8.38
N ASN A 310 27.37 4.90 7.48
CA ASN A 310 26.17 5.13 6.70
C ASN A 310 24.98 4.41 7.33
N LEU A 311 23.81 5.06 7.29
CA LEU A 311 22.57 4.42 7.69
C LEU A 311 21.94 3.72 6.49
N GLU A 312 21.40 2.54 6.75
CA GLU A 312 20.82 1.66 5.74
C GLU A 312 19.56 1.01 6.30
N LEU A 313 18.46 1.06 5.56
CA LEU A 313 17.31 0.22 5.84
C LEU A 313 17.46 -1.10 5.08
N ARG A 314 17.22 -2.22 5.75
CA ARG A 314 17.37 -3.57 5.20
C ARG A 314 16.14 -4.42 5.50
N ASN A 315 15.88 -5.39 4.63
CA ASN A 315 14.83 -6.38 4.81
C ASN A 315 15.28 -7.63 5.59
N THR A 316 16.50 -7.61 6.12
CA THR A 316 17.13 -8.65 6.94
C THR A 316 17.81 -8.01 8.15
N GLU A 317 17.87 -8.74 9.27
CA GLU A 317 18.70 -8.36 10.42
C GLU A 317 20.16 -8.80 10.21
N GLY A 318 21.07 -8.30 11.04
CA GLY A 318 22.48 -8.67 11.01
C GLY A 318 23.32 -7.92 12.04
N ASP A 319 24.64 -8.09 11.98
CA ASP A 319 25.54 -7.56 13.01
C ASP A 319 25.57 -6.03 13.10
N THR A 320 25.31 -5.34 12.00
CA THR A 320 25.22 -3.88 11.97
C THR A 320 23.84 -3.34 12.28
N SER A 321 22.86 -4.19 12.59
CA SER A 321 21.50 -3.78 12.96
C SER A 321 21.50 -3.05 14.30
N ILE A 322 21.02 -1.81 14.30
CA ILE A 322 20.92 -0.95 15.48
C ILE A 322 19.48 -0.78 15.96
N ALA A 323 18.49 -0.97 15.08
CA ALA A 323 17.08 -0.83 15.42
C ALA A 323 16.15 -1.66 14.52
N SER A 324 14.96 -1.99 15.02
CA SER A 324 13.85 -2.55 14.27
C SER A 324 12.67 -1.58 14.24
N CYS A 325 12.13 -1.27 13.06
CA CYS A 325 11.07 -0.30 12.83
C CYS A 325 9.68 -0.98 12.79
N ARG A 326 9.41 -1.90 13.72
CA ARG A 326 8.15 -2.67 13.79
C ARG A 326 7.25 -2.30 14.97
N SER A 327 7.48 -1.17 15.64
CA SER A 327 6.56 -0.71 16.67
C SER A 327 5.38 0.02 16.04
N THR A 328 4.16 -0.29 16.51
CA THR A 328 2.94 0.46 16.15
C THR A 328 2.79 1.78 16.93
N GLU A 329 3.67 2.00 17.90
CA GLU A 329 3.78 3.22 18.73
C GLU A 329 4.44 4.38 17.99
N GLY A 330 4.99 4.15 16.78
CA GLY A 330 5.64 5.19 15.99
C GLY A 330 7.09 5.46 16.38
N CYS A 331 7.75 4.52 17.06
CA CYS A 331 9.17 4.59 17.41
C CYS A 331 9.89 3.29 17.02
N ALA A 332 11.22 3.33 16.93
CA ALA A 332 12.00 2.14 16.64
C ALA A 332 12.28 1.35 17.93
N ASN A 333 12.38 0.03 17.82
CA ASN A 333 12.87 -0.82 18.89
C ASN A 333 14.39 -0.91 18.81
N ARG A 334 15.08 -0.44 19.86
CA ARG A 334 16.55 -0.45 19.90
C ARG A 334 17.08 -1.89 19.99
N ARG A 335 18.08 -2.20 19.15
CA ARG A 335 18.82 -3.47 19.19
C ARG A 335 20.23 -3.28 19.73
N LYS A 336 20.91 -2.23 19.28
CA LYS A 336 22.29 -1.91 19.67
C LYS A 336 22.46 -0.39 19.83
N TYR A 337 23.53 0.00 20.49
CA TYR A 337 23.85 1.39 20.79
C TYR A 337 24.98 1.90 19.91
N VAL A 338 24.93 3.18 19.55
CA VAL A 338 25.96 3.83 18.73
C VAL A 338 26.74 4.77 19.63
N CYS A 339 28.06 4.57 19.73
CA CYS A 339 28.90 5.42 20.56
C CYS A 339 28.96 6.86 19.98
N PRO A 340 28.59 7.90 20.74
CA PRO A 340 28.52 9.28 20.26
C PRO A 340 29.90 9.87 19.91
N LYS A 341 30.99 9.26 20.41
CA LYS A 341 32.35 9.73 20.15
C LYS A 341 33.00 9.09 18.93
N CYS A 342 32.91 7.77 18.80
CA CYS A 342 33.63 7.03 17.76
C CYS A 342 32.71 6.38 16.71
N GLY A 343 31.39 6.48 16.88
CA GLY A 343 30.41 5.91 15.95
C GLY A 343 30.31 4.39 15.95
N LYS A 344 31.10 3.67 16.76
CA LYS A 344 31.05 2.21 16.84
C LYS A 344 29.76 1.72 17.49
N ILE A 345 29.22 0.63 16.95
CA ILE A 345 28.08 -0.09 17.52
C ILE A 345 28.57 -0.93 18.73
N HIS A 346 27.77 -1.01 19.80
CA HIS A 346 28.03 -1.89 20.93
C HIS A 346 26.72 -2.40 21.57
N PRO A 347 26.77 -3.56 22.27
CA PRO A 347 25.57 -4.18 22.84
C PRO A 347 25.24 -3.70 24.27
N PHE A 348 26.13 -2.95 24.93
CA PHE A 348 25.96 -2.61 26.35
C PHE A 348 24.75 -1.70 26.60
N PRO A 349 23.67 -2.19 27.24
CA PRO A 349 22.57 -1.33 27.67
C PRO A 349 23.06 -0.35 28.74
N ASP A 350 22.35 0.77 28.89
CA ASP A 350 22.59 1.82 29.91
C ASP A 350 23.90 2.61 29.77
N MET A 351 24.63 2.37 28.69
CA MET A 351 25.91 3.01 28.43
C MET A 351 25.85 3.77 27.11
N ALA A 352 26.07 5.08 27.12
CA ALA A 352 26.13 5.85 25.88
C ALA A 352 27.41 5.57 25.07
N PHE A 353 28.53 5.31 25.77
CA PHE A 353 29.84 5.09 25.15
C PHE A 353 30.20 3.61 25.10
N CYS A 354 30.87 3.20 24.02
CA CYS A 354 31.49 1.88 23.94
C CYS A 354 32.64 1.74 24.96
N LYS A 355 33.02 0.50 25.29
CA LYS A 355 34.03 0.18 26.33
C LYS A 355 35.31 1.01 26.18
N ASN A 356 35.91 1.04 25.00
CA ASN A 356 37.16 1.78 24.77
C ASN A 356 37.00 3.30 25.02
N CYS A 357 35.87 3.89 24.65
CA CYS A 357 35.60 5.29 24.94
C CYS A 357 35.29 5.51 26.42
N GLN A 358 34.66 4.56 27.10
CA GLN A 358 34.48 4.65 28.56
C GLN A 358 35.83 4.68 29.28
N ASP A 359 36.72 3.76 28.96
CA ASP A 359 38.04 3.68 29.62
C ASP A 359 38.85 4.96 29.38
N MET A 360 38.66 5.61 28.23
CA MET A 360 39.29 6.88 27.91
C MET A 360 38.69 8.05 28.69
N PHE A 361 37.36 8.18 28.74
CA PHE A 361 36.67 9.38 29.25
C PHE A 361 36.09 9.26 30.65
N TYR A 362 36.08 8.09 31.27
CA TYR A 362 35.67 7.91 32.66
C TYR A 362 36.86 7.51 33.52
N ILE A 363 36.79 7.88 34.79
CA ILE A 363 37.72 7.43 35.83
C ILE A 363 36.92 6.83 36.98
N SER A 364 37.38 5.68 37.48
CA SER A 364 36.80 5.09 38.69
C SER A 364 37.35 5.81 39.91
N THR A 365 36.46 6.26 40.77
CA THR A 365 36.76 6.92 42.05
C THR A 365 36.11 6.14 43.19
N VAL A 366 36.43 6.50 44.44
CA VAL A 366 35.75 5.93 45.62
C VAL A 366 34.23 6.18 45.63
N PHE A 367 33.74 7.14 44.85
CA PHE A 367 32.31 7.47 44.70
C PHE A 367 31.69 6.92 43.41
N GLY A 368 32.41 6.05 42.67
CA GLY A 368 31.95 5.48 41.40
C GLY A 368 32.65 6.09 40.17
N LYS A 369 32.07 5.87 38.99
CA LYS A 369 32.65 6.34 37.71
C LYS A 369 32.29 7.80 37.44
N VAL A 370 33.30 8.63 37.22
CA VAL A 370 33.15 10.07 36.93
C VAL A 370 33.67 10.38 35.52
N LEU A 371 32.98 11.25 34.79
CA LEU A 371 33.39 11.71 33.46
C LEU A 371 34.56 12.69 33.58
N LYS A 372 35.60 12.49 32.77
CA LYS A 372 36.74 13.40 32.62
C LYS A 372 36.34 14.63 31.80
N GLY A 373 36.67 15.81 32.31
CA GLY A 373 36.53 17.09 31.60
C GLY A 373 35.24 17.85 31.91
N THR A 374 34.98 18.89 31.12
CA THR A 374 33.86 19.82 31.31
C THR A 374 32.63 19.40 30.52
N SER A 375 31.48 19.99 30.86
CA SER A 375 30.24 19.86 30.09
C SER A 375 29.95 21.14 29.31
N VAL A 376 29.23 20.97 28.19
CA VAL A 376 28.69 22.04 27.35
C VAL A 376 27.18 21.84 27.26
N GLU A 377 26.43 22.93 27.35
CA GLU A 377 24.99 22.91 27.12
C GLU A 377 24.68 23.01 25.63
N TYR A 378 23.85 22.10 25.13
CA TYR A 378 23.40 22.08 23.74
C TYR A 378 21.94 21.62 23.68
N LYS A 379 21.07 22.46 23.11
CA LYS A 379 19.61 22.21 23.01
C LYS A 379 18.97 21.82 24.36
N GLY A 380 19.32 22.55 25.43
CA GLY A 380 18.76 22.37 26.77
C GLY A 380 19.23 21.10 27.50
N LYS A 381 20.29 20.44 27.03
CA LYS A 381 20.91 19.27 27.69
C LYS A 381 22.41 19.47 27.83
N LYS A 382 23.00 18.94 28.90
CA LYS A 382 24.45 18.95 29.13
C LYS A 382 25.10 17.74 28.50
N TYR A 383 26.17 17.97 27.76
CA TYR A 383 26.96 16.95 27.08
C TYR A 383 28.45 17.15 27.35
N PRO A 384 29.28 16.10 27.25
CA PRO A 384 30.73 16.25 27.35
C PRO A 384 31.31 17.20 26.30
N SER A 385 32.18 18.12 26.71
CA SER A 385 32.74 19.15 25.83
C SER A 385 33.52 18.61 24.63
N PHE A 386 34.15 17.43 24.78
CA PHE A 386 34.91 16.76 23.71
C PHE A 386 34.05 16.22 22.54
N LEU A 387 32.72 16.25 22.66
CA LEU A 387 31.80 15.96 21.56
C LEU A 387 31.56 17.19 20.66
N PHE A 388 32.21 18.31 20.95
CA PHE A 388 32.09 19.56 20.22
C PHE A 388 33.45 20.03 19.71
N LYS A 389 33.45 20.66 18.53
CA LYS A 389 34.59 21.40 17.98
C LYS A 389 34.10 22.77 17.54
N LYS A 390 34.69 23.84 18.09
CA LYS A 390 34.28 25.24 17.85
C LYS A 390 32.77 25.43 18.08
N GLY A 391 32.24 24.90 19.19
CA GLY A 391 30.83 25.02 19.57
C GLY A 391 29.84 24.17 18.74
N ARG A 392 30.29 23.40 17.75
CA ARG A 392 29.43 22.54 16.91
C ARG A 392 29.64 21.07 17.24
N PRO A 393 28.58 20.23 17.25
CA PRO A 393 28.72 18.78 17.40
C PRO A 393 29.67 18.21 16.34
N VAL A 394 30.60 17.34 16.78
CA VAL A 394 31.44 16.54 15.87
C VAL A 394 30.57 15.60 15.02
N PRO A 395 31.05 15.14 13.85
CA PRO A 395 30.23 14.36 12.91
C PRO A 395 29.56 13.13 13.53
N GLU A 396 30.30 12.36 14.34
CA GLU A 396 29.82 11.15 15.02
C GLU A 396 28.71 11.48 16.00
N PHE A 397 28.89 12.55 16.78
CA PHE A 397 27.89 12.99 17.74
C PHE A 397 26.65 13.56 17.06
N ARG A 398 26.82 14.27 15.94
CA ARG A 398 25.69 14.74 15.12
C ARG A 398 24.87 13.55 14.60
N ARG A 399 25.52 12.50 14.10
CA ARG A 399 24.85 11.28 13.66
C ARG A 399 24.14 10.58 14.81
N TYR A 400 24.80 10.44 15.95
CA TYR A 400 24.20 9.91 17.17
C TYR A 400 22.91 10.65 17.52
N LEU A 401 22.93 11.98 17.58
CA LEU A 401 21.73 12.78 17.88
C LEU A 401 20.59 12.58 16.88
N GLN A 402 20.88 12.28 15.61
CA GLN A 402 19.86 11.95 14.62
C GLN A 402 19.30 10.54 14.84
N ILE A 403 20.17 9.57 15.10
CA ILE A 403 19.77 8.20 15.43
C ILE A 403 18.90 8.17 16.69
N GLU A 404 19.22 8.97 17.71
CA GLU A 404 18.43 9.00 18.95
C GLU A 404 16.98 9.47 18.74
N LYS A 405 16.68 10.20 17.66
CA LYS A 405 15.29 10.59 17.33
C LYS A 405 14.39 9.40 17.00
N LEU A 406 14.95 8.31 16.48
CA LEU A 406 14.22 7.07 16.14
C LEU A 406 13.44 6.49 17.31
N PHE A 407 14.02 6.62 18.50
CA PHE A 407 13.58 5.91 19.70
C PHE A 407 12.65 6.77 20.57
N ILE A 408 12.16 7.89 20.05
CA ILE A 408 11.27 8.81 20.75
C ILE A 408 9.97 8.87 19.96
N SER A 409 8.84 8.61 20.61
CA SER A 409 7.50 8.80 20.03
C SER A 409 7.17 10.27 19.79
#